data_AF-A0A7S1WW27-F1
#
_entry.id   AF-A0A7S1WW27-F1
#
_cell.length_a   1.000
_cell.length_b   1.000
_cell.length_c   1.000
_cell.angle_alpha   90.00
_cell.angle_beta   90.00
_cell.angle_gamma   90.00
#
_symmetry.space_group_name_H-M   'P 1'
#
loop_
_entity.id
_entity.type
_entity.pdbx_description
1 polymer ?
#
loop_
_entity_poly.entity_id
_entity_poly.type
_entity_poly.pdbx_seq_one_letter_code
_entity_poly.pdbx_strand_id
1 'polypeptide(L)'
;LKRAELKPGFSSPLPPYPGTRGFAGRSWQGMEIKTAASFLLSPIAFFGVLMLVLAAVPDKMPPELLKKFNGVVGVWSKAIGMNIPSSAFFTFFGICQTSGVLALHGLFGSTLGTVANGCFLIHLSGAVFTRVKLGEPL
;
A
#
# COMPACT_ATOMS: atom_id res chain seq x y z
N LEU A 1 38.76 -64.18 -18.59
CA LEU A 1 38.07 -62.87 -18.46
C LEU A 1 36.86 -63.04 -17.53
N LYS A 2 36.94 -62.51 -16.30
CA LYS A 2 35.84 -62.52 -15.31
C LYS A 2 34.98 -61.28 -15.52
N ARG A 3 33.68 -61.48 -15.75
CA ARG A 3 32.66 -60.43 -15.91
C ARG A 3 32.42 -59.81 -14.52
N ALA A 4 32.63 -58.50 -14.40
CA ALA A 4 32.42 -57.75 -13.17
C ALA A 4 30.92 -57.46 -12.96
N GLU A 5 30.38 -57.94 -11.84
CA GLU A 5 29.06 -57.63 -11.33
C GLU A 5 29.01 -56.16 -10.87
N LEU A 6 28.26 -55.31 -11.57
CA LEU A 6 27.95 -53.95 -11.13
C LEU A 6 26.96 -54.01 -9.96
N LYS A 7 27.41 -53.66 -8.75
CA LYS A 7 26.53 -53.37 -7.62
C LYS A 7 25.62 -52.19 -7.96
N PRO A 8 24.30 -52.25 -7.72
CA PRO A 8 23.44 -51.09 -7.85
C PRO A 8 23.86 -50.05 -6.81
N GLY A 9 24.31 -48.90 -7.31
CA GLY A 9 24.72 -47.75 -6.51
C GLY A 9 23.56 -47.26 -5.66
N PHE A 10 23.87 -47.05 -4.39
CA PHE A 10 23.03 -46.44 -3.37
C PHE A 10 22.61 -45.03 -3.81
N SER A 11 21.40 -44.89 -4.38
CA SER A 11 20.81 -43.60 -4.74
C SER A 11 20.48 -42.85 -3.46
N SER A 12 21.43 -42.05 -2.98
CA SER A 12 21.16 -41.08 -1.93
C SER A 12 20.14 -40.07 -2.47
N PRO A 13 19.03 -39.77 -1.76
CA PRO A 13 18.11 -38.72 -2.20
C PRO A 13 18.86 -37.40 -2.25
N LEU A 14 18.84 -36.74 -3.41
CA LEU A 14 19.38 -35.40 -3.59
C LEU A 14 18.75 -34.45 -2.54
N PRO A 15 19.52 -33.51 -1.97
CA PRO A 15 18.94 -32.48 -1.12
C PRO A 15 17.89 -31.70 -1.92
N PRO A 16 16.75 -31.33 -1.32
CA PRO A 16 15.72 -30.60 -2.02
C PRO A 16 16.27 -29.25 -2.48
N TYR A 17 16.03 -28.91 -3.75
CA TYR A 17 16.30 -27.60 -4.33
C TYR A 17 15.77 -26.48 -3.40
N PRO A 18 16.57 -25.45 -3.09
CA PRO A 18 16.11 -24.30 -2.31
C PRO A 18 15.34 -23.36 -3.25
N GLY A 19 14.14 -23.76 -3.67
CA GLY A 19 13.36 -22.99 -4.67
C GLY A 19 11.86 -22.94 -4.43
N THR A 20 11.28 -23.75 -3.54
CA THR A 20 9.82 -23.91 -3.45
C THR A 20 9.27 -23.78 -2.03
N ARG A 21 9.92 -23.00 -1.16
CA ARG A 21 9.48 -22.82 0.24
C ARG A 21 8.49 -21.66 0.47
N GLY A 22 7.74 -21.22 -0.55
CA GLY A 22 6.94 -19.98 -0.46
C GLY A 22 5.41 -20.10 -0.58
N PHE A 23 4.84 -21.22 -1.02
CA PHE A 23 3.40 -21.29 -1.33
C PHE A 23 2.58 -22.26 -0.47
N ALA A 24 3.21 -23.23 0.19
CA ALA A 24 2.51 -24.22 1.01
C ALA A 24 2.45 -23.77 2.49
N GLY A 25 1.61 -22.78 2.79
CA GLY A 25 1.44 -22.32 4.17
C GLY A 25 0.54 -21.10 4.37
N ARG A 26 -0.08 -20.55 3.33
CA ARG A 26 -1.14 -19.56 3.51
C ARG A 26 -2.41 -20.30 3.91
N SER A 27 -2.74 -20.28 5.20
CA SER A 27 -4.05 -20.73 5.70
C SER A 27 -5.14 -20.12 4.81
N TRP A 28 -6.11 -20.92 4.36
CA TRP A 28 -7.23 -20.49 3.52
C TRP A 28 -7.87 -19.18 4.01
N GLN A 29 -8.03 -19.04 5.33
CA GLN A 29 -8.50 -17.82 6.01
C GLN A 29 -7.66 -16.58 5.70
N GLY A 30 -6.34 -16.72 5.59
CA GLY A 30 -5.42 -15.62 5.28
C GLY A 30 -5.46 -15.16 3.83
N MET A 31 -5.94 -15.99 2.89
CA MET A 31 -6.21 -15.56 1.52
C MET A 31 -7.56 -14.85 1.42
N GLU A 32 -8.60 -15.36 2.08
CA GLU A 32 -9.92 -14.72 2.08
C GLU A 32 -9.91 -13.34 2.74
N ILE A 33 -9.21 -13.20 3.87
CA ILE A 33 -9.07 -11.90 4.55
C ILE A 33 -8.35 -10.88 3.67
N LYS A 34 -7.30 -11.30 2.94
CA LYS A 34 -6.58 -10.41 2.02
C LYS A 34 -7.46 -9.99 0.86
N THR A 35 -8.19 -10.93 0.26
CA THR A 35 -9.12 -10.63 -0.84
C THR A 35 -10.23 -9.69 -0.41
N ALA A 36 -10.82 -9.92 0.78
CA ALA A 36 -11.84 -9.04 1.35
C ALA A 36 -11.29 -7.63 1.65
N ALA A 37 -10.11 -7.54 2.28
CA ALA A 37 -9.44 -6.28 2.54
C ALA A 37 -9.08 -5.54 1.25
N SER A 38 -8.59 -6.24 0.22
CA SER A 38 -8.29 -5.66 -1.09
C SER A 38 -9.54 -5.08 -1.76
N PHE A 39 -10.68 -5.77 -1.68
CA PHE A 39 -11.95 -5.25 -2.20
C PHE A 39 -12.41 -4.00 -1.46
N LEU A 40 -12.36 -4.03 -0.12
CA LEU A 40 -12.77 -2.91 0.73
C LEU A 40 -11.89 -1.67 0.54
N LEU A 41 -10.59 -1.87 0.26
CA LEU A 41 -9.62 -0.80 0.13
C LEU A 41 -9.35 -0.39 -1.32
N SER A 42 -9.96 -1.07 -2.30
CA SER A 42 -9.87 -0.71 -3.72
C SER A 42 -10.29 0.75 -4.00
N PRO A 43 -11.39 1.28 -3.42
CA PRO A 43 -11.74 2.68 -3.59
C PRO A 43 -10.64 3.61 -3.06
N ILE A 44 -10.02 3.25 -1.94
CA ILE A 44 -8.94 4.03 -1.31
C ILE A 44 -7.71 4.04 -2.24
N ALA A 45 -7.32 2.91 -2.81
CA ALA A 45 -6.23 2.88 -3.78
C ALA A 45 -6.52 3.73 -5.02
N PHE A 46 -7.75 3.62 -5.56
CA PHE A 46 -8.18 4.40 -6.71
C PHE A 46 -8.12 5.91 -6.42
N PHE A 47 -8.64 6.35 -5.28
CA PHE A 47 -8.54 7.75 -4.86
C PHE A 47 -7.09 8.20 -4.65
N GLY A 48 -6.22 7.33 -4.11
CA GLY A 48 -4.80 7.63 -3.96
C GLY A 48 -4.09 7.88 -5.30
N VAL A 49 -4.36 7.04 -6.31
CA VAL A 49 -3.84 7.24 -7.67
C VAL A 49 -4.43 8.50 -8.29
N LEU A 50 -5.72 8.75 -8.12
CA LEU A 50 -6.37 9.96 -8.61
C LEU A 50 -5.72 11.23 -8.01
N MET A 51 -5.38 11.23 -6.72
CA MET A 51 -4.67 12.33 -6.07
C MET A 51 -3.28 12.55 -6.66
N LEU A 52 -2.55 11.48 -7.01
CA LEU A 52 -1.25 11.61 -7.68
C LEU A 52 -1.38 12.20 -9.08
N VAL A 53 -2.39 11.79 -9.84
CA VAL A 53 -2.68 12.36 -11.15
C VAL A 53 -3.02 13.85 -11.01
N LEU A 54 -3.89 14.20 -10.06
CA LEU A 54 -4.27 15.58 -9.80
C LEU A 54 -3.10 16.45 -9.32
N ALA A 55 -2.16 15.88 -8.57
CA ALA A 55 -0.92 16.55 -8.20
C ALA A 55 -0.03 16.86 -9.41
N ALA A 56 -0.02 15.99 -10.41
CA ALA A 56 0.74 16.16 -11.64
C ALA A 56 0.08 17.13 -12.64
N VAL A 57 -1.24 17.28 -12.60
CA VAL A 57 -2.02 18.19 -13.46
C VAL A 57 -2.98 19.08 -12.66
N PRO A 58 -2.45 20.02 -11.85
CA PRO A 58 -3.28 20.87 -10.98
C PRO A 58 -4.27 21.74 -11.79
N ASP A 59 -3.93 22.12 -13.01
CA ASP A 59 -4.73 23.01 -13.87
C ASP A 59 -5.99 22.35 -14.45
N LYS A 60 -6.09 21.02 -14.37
CA LYS A 60 -7.26 20.26 -14.88
C LYS A 60 -8.28 19.92 -13.79
N MET A 61 -8.08 20.44 -12.58
CA MET A 61 -8.94 20.12 -11.44
C MET A 61 -10.27 20.90 -11.53
N PRO A 62 -11.43 20.24 -11.32
CA PRO A 62 -12.72 20.94 -11.25
C PRO A 62 -12.70 22.02 -10.15
N PRO A 63 -13.30 23.20 -10.38
CA PRO A 63 -13.21 24.33 -9.44
C PRO A 63 -13.85 24.02 -8.08
N GLU A 64 -14.93 23.22 -8.05
CA GLU A 64 -15.54 22.77 -6.80
C GLU A 64 -14.61 21.88 -5.99
N LEU A 65 -13.91 20.97 -6.69
CA LEU A 65 -12.99 20.03 -6.09
C LEU A 65 -11.75 20.77 -5.56
N LEU A 66 -11.22 21.72 -6.33
CA LEU A 66 -10.13 22.60 -5.93
C LEU A 66 -10.47 23.40 -4.67
N LYS A 67 -11.71 23.89 -4.54
CA LYS A 67 -12.15 24.62 -3.33
C LYS A 67 -12.13 23.74 -2.09
N LYS A 68 -12.70 22.52 -2.16
CA LYS A 68 -12.66 21.56 -1.04
C LYS A 68 -11.22 21.24 -0.64
N PHE A 69 -10.39 21.02 -1.65
CA PHE A 69 -8.99 20.69 -1.48
C PHE A 69 -8.15 21.80 -0.86
N ASN A 70 -8.32 23.05 -1.31
CA ASN A 70 -7.69 24.19 -0.66
C ASN A 70 -8.18 24.38 0.79
N GLY A 71 -9.44 24.00 1.09
CA GLY A 71 -9.94 23.93 2.46
C GLY A 71 -9.16 22.93 3.31
N VAL A 72 -8.96 21.70 2.80
CA VAL A 72 -8.16 20.67 3.48
C VAL A 72 -6.71 21.12 3.64
N VAL A 73 -6.05 21.56 2.58
CA VAL A 73 -4.66 22.07 2.62
C VAL A 73 -4.53 23.22 3.61
N GLY A 74 -5.53 24.10 3.70
CA GLY A 74 -5.57 25.21 4.66
C GLY A 74 -5.66 24.76 6.11
N VAL A 75 -6.45 23.71 6.41
CA VAL A 75 -6.51 23.11 7.75
C VAL A 75 -5.14 22.57 8.17
N TRP A 76 -4.47 21.85 7.27
CA TRP A 76 -3.15 21.28 7.54
C TRP A 76 -2.05 22.33 7.63
N SER A 77 -2.04 23.30 6.71
CA SER A 77 -1.10 24.42 6.73
C SER A 77 -1.20 25.21 8.04
N LYS A 78 -2.41 25.44 8.55
CA LYS A 78 -2.63 26.05 9.87
C LYS A 78 -2.16 25.17 11.02
N ALA A 79 -2.40 23.85 10.93
CA ALA A 79 -2.00 22.91 11.98
C ALA A 79 -0.47 22.84 12.16
N ILE A 80 0.29 22.92 11.06
CA ILE A 80 1.75 22.87 11.10
C ILE A 80 2.41 24.26 11.11
N GLY A 81 1.63 25.34 10.98
CA GLY A 81 2.14 26.71 10.94
C GLY A 81 2.96 27.06 9.68
N MET A 82 2.86 26.28 8.61
CA MET A 82 3.62 26.45 7.37
C MET A 82 2.67 26.45 6.16
N ASN A 83 2.99 27.22 5.13
CA ASN A 83 2.25 27.19 3.88
C ASN A 83 2.64 25.94 3.07
N ILE A 84 1.73 24.97 2.97
CA ILE A 84 1.94 23.75 2.19
C ILE A 84 1.43 23.98 0.77
N PRO A 85 2.28 23.83 -0.27
CA PRO A 85 1.79 23.87 -1.64
C PRO A 85 0.88 22.67 -1.91
N SER A 86 -0.28 22.92 -2.53
CA SER A 86 -1.33 21.90 -2.73
C SER A 86 -0.81 20.67 -3.49
N SER A 87 0.07 20.85 -4.48
CA SER A 87 0.69 19.75 -5.22
C SER A 87 1.55 18.82 -4.35
N ALA A 88 2.30 19.36 -3.39
CA ALA A 88 3.08 18.56 -2.45
C ALA A 88 2.16 17.82 -1.47
N PHE A 89 1.09 18.48 -1.02
CA PHE A 89 0.08 17.86 -0.15
C PHE A 89 -0.58 16.65 -0.81
N PHE A 90 -1.05 16.79 -2.06
CA PHE A 90 -1.69 15.68 -2.79
C PHE A 90 -0.70 14.58 -3.16
N THR A 91 0.53 14.92 -3.52
CA THR A 91 1.57 13.92 -3.76
C THR A 91 1.82 13.10 -2.51
N PHE A 92 1.98 13.74 -1.35
CA PHE A 92 2.21 13.05 -0.08
C PHE A 92 1.04 12.14 0.30
N PHE A 93 -0.19 12.66 0.27
CA PHE A 93 -1.39 11.87 0.61
C PHE A 93 -1.62 10.73 -0.38
N GLY A 94 -1.43 10.97 -1.67
CA GLY A 94 -1.55 9.97 -2.71
C GLY A 94 -0.51 8.84 -2.57
N ILE A 95 0.74 9.17 -2.25
CA ILE A 95 1.78 8.17 -1.95
C ILE A 95 1.41 7.37 -0.71
N CYS A 96 0.98 8.01 0.38
CA CYS A 96 0.62 7.27 1.60
C CYS A 96 -0.58 6.35 1.39
N GLN A 97 -1.57 6.80 0.64
CA GLN A 97 -2.77 6.03 0.36
C GLN A 97 -2.48 4.83 -0.57
N THR A 98 -1.68 5.04 -1.61
CA THR A 98 -1.31 3.97 -2.56
C THR A 98 -0.33 2.97 -1.95
N SER A 99 0.70 3.44 -1.23
CA SER A 99 1.68 2.57 -0.58
C SER A 99 1.06 1.68 0.49
N GLY A 100 0.13 2.21 1.31
CA GLY A 100 -0.60 1.42 2.31
C GLY A 100 -1.39 0.26 1.70
N VAL A 101 -2.10 0.49 0.59
CA VAL A 101 -2.84 -0.60 -0.09
C VAL A 101 -1.89 -1.60 -0.77
N LEU A 102 -0.79 -1.12 -1.36
CA LEU A 102 0.23 -2.00 -1.95
C LEU A 102 0.94 -2.87 -0.91
N ALA A 103 1.13 -2.37 0.32
CA ALA A 103 1.68 -3.16 1.42
C ALA A 103 0.76 -4.27 1.90
N LEU A 104 -0.56 -4.04 1.90
CA LEU A 104 -1.54 -5.10 2.23
C LEU A 104 -1.52 -6.25 1.21
N HIS A 105 -1.19 -5.96 -0.05
CA HIS A 105 -0.96 -6.97 -1.08
C HIS A 105 0.39 -7.70 -0.92
N GLY A 106 1.27 -7.24 -0.02
CA GLY A 106 2.60 -7.83 0.18
C GLY A 106 3.53 -7.63 -1.01
N LEU A 107 3.26 -6.63 -1.86
CA LEU A 107 4.12 -6.24 -2.99
C LEU A 107 5.46 -5.67 -2.51
N PHE A 108 5.49 -5.19 -1.28
CA PHE A 108 6.67 -4.68 -0.62
C PHE A 108 7.25 -5.72 0.34
N GLY A 109 8.57 -5.88 0.32
CA GLY A 109 9.28 -6.65 1.35
C GLY A 109 9.01 -6.11 2.77
N SER A 110 9.39 -6.88 3.78
CA SER A 110 9.11 -6.59 5.21
C SER A 110 9.44 -5.15 5.63
N THR A 111 10.54 -4.57 5.15
CA THR A 111 10.94 -3.20 5.47
C THR A 111 10.00 -2.13 4.89
N LEU A 112 9.62 -2.25 3.60
CA LEU A 112 8.68 -1.28 2.99
C LEU A 112 7.25 -1.51 3.47
N GLY A 113 6.89 -2.73 3.87
CA GLY A 113 5.59 -3.03 4.48
C GLY A 113 5.35 -2.26 5.78
N THR A 114 6.38 -2.14 6.65
CA THR A 114 6.27 -1.35 7.89
C THR A 114 6.07 0.13 7.62
N VAL A 115 6.84 0.71 6.68
CA VAL A 115 6.73 2.13 6.31
C VAL A 115 5.36 2.43 5.71
N ALA A 116 4.88 1.56 4.81
CA ALA A 116 3.57 1.71 4.19
C ALA A 116 2.41 1.56 5.18
N ASN A 117 2.52 0.66 6.16
CA ASN A 117 1.56 0.60 7.27
C ASN A 117 1.55 1.90 8.09
N GLY A 118 2.72 2.48 8.34
CA GLY A 118 2.83 3.81 8.96
C GLY A 118 2.14 4.91 8.16
N CYS A 119 2.35 4.95 6.85
CA CYS A 119 1.68 5.90 5.94
C CYS A 119 0.16 5.74 5.96
N PHE A 120 -0.34 4.50 6.07
CA PHE A 120 -1.77 4.24 6.15
C PHE A 120 -2.38 4.76 7.47
N LEU A 121 -1.67 4.64 8.58
CA LEU A 121 -2.09 5.24 9.86
C LEU A 121 -2.11 6.77 9.82
N ILE A 122 -1.12 7.38 9.17
CA ILE A 122 -1.09 8.84 8.94
C ILE A 122 -2.29 9.26 8.08
N HIS A 123 -2.62 8.49 7.04
CA HIS A 123 -3.79 8.76 6.20
C HIS A 123 -5.11 8.69 6.99
N LEU A 124 -5.32 7.63 7.78
CA LEU A 124 -6.53 7.46 8.59
C LEU A 124 -6.67 8.54 9.66
N SER A 125 -5.61 8.78 10.44
CA SER A 125 -5.61 9.83 11.47
C SER A 125 -5.81 11.21 10.86
N GLY A 126 -5.21 11.46 9.70
CA GLY A 126 -5.38 12.70 8.96
C GLY A 126 -6.79 12.91 8.43
N ALA A 127 -7.46 11.86 7.97
CA ALA A 127 -8.86 11.91 7.56
C ALA A 127 -9.77 12.29 8.74
N VAL A 128 -9.59 11.65 9.89
CA VAL A 128 -10.35 11.96 11.12
C VAL A 128 -10.10 13.40 11.56
N PHE A 129 -8.84 13.83 11.63
CA PHE A 129 -8.48 15.20 12.01
C PHE A 129 -9.13 16.24 11.09
N THR A 130 -9.08 16.00 9.78
CA THR A 130 -9.66 16.89 8.77
C THR A 130 -11.18 16.98 8.96
N ARG A 131 -11.88 15.87 9.18
CA ARG A 131 -13.33 15.85 9.45
C ARG A 131 -13.69 16.64 10.72
N VAL A 132 -12.95 16.41 11.81
CA VAL A 132 -13.14 17.12 13.09
C VAL A 132 -12.96 18.62 12.93
N LYS A 133 -11.95 19.06 12.16
CA LYS A 133 -11.67 20.49 11.94
C LYS A 133 -12.60 21.17 10.95
N LEU A 134 -13.14 20.42 9.99
CA LEU A 134 -14.13 20.92 9.03
C LEU A 134 -15.57 20.87 9.57
N GLY A 135 -15.81 20.20 10.69
CA GLY A 135 -17.15 20.08 11.29
C GLY A 135 -18.09 19.18 10.50
N GLU A 136 -17.54 18.29 9.66
CA GLU A 136 -18.33 17.32 8.88
C GLU A 136 -18.62 16.06 9.73
N PRO A 137 -19.78 15.40 9.54
CA PRO A 137 -20.06 14.12 10.18
C PRO A 137 -19.05 13.04 9.76
N LEU A 138 -18.71 12.17 10.71
CA LEU A 138 -17.83 11.01 10.54
C LEU A 138 -18.53 9.87 9.80
#